data_AF-A0A822CPK3-F1
#
_entry.id   AF-A0A822CPK3-F1
#
_cell.length_a   1.000
_cell.length_b   1.000
_cell.length_c   1.000
_cell.angle_alpha   90.00
_cell.angle_beta   90.00
_cell.angle_gamma   90.00
#
_symmetry.space_group_name_H-M   'P 1'
#
loop_
_entity.id
_entity.type
_entity.pdbx_description
1 polymer ?
#
loop_
_entity_poly.entity_id
_entity_poly.type
_entity_poly.pdbx_seq_one_letter_code
_entity_poly.pdbx_strand_id
1 'polypeptide(L)'
;FVEKYRLNETDYRTTTKMYGLRFVLTVAGHGGRFDIRRLFLAIGSGIGYMIIAQLVSEFIFMRIHRHREEFCRNKIKVCSLKKSKKDRSANTVEY
;
A
#
# COMPACT_ATOMS: atom_id res chain seq x y z
N PHE A 1 19.61 42.66 -20.84
CA PHE A 1 21.02 42.98 -20.57
C PHE A 1 21.13 44.48 -20.35
N VAL A 2 21.94 44.92 -19.38
CA VAL A 2 22.11 46.35 -19.06
C VAL A 2 23.58 46.68 -19.11
N GLU A 3 23.93 47.65 -19.95
CA GLU A 3 25.28 48.19 -20.04
C GLU A 3 25.28 49.57 -19.39
N LYS A 4 26.21 49.80 -18.45
CA LYS A 4 26.33 51.06 -17.70
C LYS A 4 27.62 51.76 -18.11
N TYR A 5 27.54 53.08 -18.29
CA TYR A 5 28.70 53.92 -18.57
C TYR A 5 28.55 55.30 -17.93
N ARG A 6 29.67 55.93 -17.64
CA ARG A 6 29.77 57.25 -17.00
C ARG A 6 30.25 58.28 -18.02
N LEU A 7 29.54 59.39 -18.14
CA LEU A 7 29.97 60.55 -18.91
C LEU A 7 29.82 61.79 -18.04
N ASN A 8 30.89 62.57 -17.90
CA ASN A 8 30.92 63.83 -17.17
C ASN A 8 30.25 63.72 -15.78
N GLU A 9 30.76 62.78 -14.97
CA GLU A 9 30.30 62.47 -13.60
C GLU A 9 28.85 61.99 -13.47
N THR A 10 28.10 61.91 -14.58
CA THR A 10 26.71 61.46 -14.61
C THR A 10 26.63 59.98 -15.04
N ASP A 11 25.82 59.21 -14.32
CA ASP A 11 25.59 57.79 -14.58
C ASP A 11 24.54 57.56 -15.67
N TYR A 12 24.90 56.82 -16.72
CA TYR A 12 23.99 56.40 -17.78
C TYR A 12 23.87 54.88 -17.88
N ARG A 13 22.73 54.42 -18.39
CA ARG A 13 22.47 52.99 -18.63
C ARG A 13 21.71 52.77 -19.93
N THR A 14 22.15 51.80 -20.71
CA THR A 14 21.41 51.27 -21.85
C THR A 14 20.79 49.93 -21.46
N THR A 15 19.47 49.82 -21.56
CA THR A 15 18.74 48.57 -21.28
C THR A 15 18.29 47.94 -22.58
N THR A 16 18.85 46.78 -22.91
CA THR A 16 18.46 46.03 -24.10
C THR A 16 17.47 44.93 -23.71
N LYS A 17 16.24 45.05 -24.22
CA LYS A 17 15.17 44.07 -24.08
C LYS A 17 15.20 43.12 -25.28
N MET A 18 15.55 41.87 -25.03
CA MET A 18 15.63 40.83 -26.06
C MET A 18 14.45 39.88 -25.89
N TYR A 19 13.76 39.59 -26.99
CA TYR A 19 12.70 38.60 -27.05
C TYR A 19 13.16 37.48 -27.97
N GLY A 20 13.05 36.25 -27.49
CA GLY A 20 13.50 35.08 -28.23
C GLY A 20 12.86 33.82 -27.69
N LEU A 21 12.95 32.75 -28.46
CA LEU A 21 12.44 31.45 -28.09
C LEU A 21 13.44 30.75 -27.16
N ARG A 22 12.98 30.41 -25.95
CA ARG A 22 13.78 29.61 -25.00
C ARG A 22 13.46 28.14 -25.22
N PHE A 23 14.35 27.42 -25.90
CA PHE A 23 14.26 25.97 -26.00
C PHE A 23 14.73 25.33 -24.68
N VAL A 24 13.83 24.67 -23.97
CA VAL A 24 14.14 23.85 -22.80
C VAL A 24 13.86 22.41 -23.15
N LEU A 25 14.91 21.65 -23.41
CA LEU A 25 14.82 20.23 -23.73
C LEU A 25 14.95 19.43 -22.43
N THR A 26 13.82 18.99 -21.89
CA THR A 26 13.79 18.09 -20.72
C THR A 26 13.59 16.67 -21.20
N VAL A 27 14.67 15.89 -21.22
CA VAL A 27 14.61 14.46 -21.53
C VAL A 27 14.51 13.70 -20.20
N ALA A 28 13.36 13.11 -19.94
CA ALA A 28 13.14 12.24 -18.79
C ALA A 28 12.89 10.81 -19.27
N GLY A 29 13.63 9.87 -18.72
CA GLY A 29 13.46 8.44 -18.98
C GLY A 29 13.79 7.65 -17.73
N HIS A 30 13.03 6.59 -17.49
CA HIS A 30 13.33 5.59 -16.46
C HIS A 30 13.51 4.24 -17.14
N GLY A 31 14.73 3.71 -17.12
CA GLY A 31 15.03 2.38 -17.60
C GLY A 31 14.77 1.33 -16.51
N GLY A 32 13.94 0.34 -16.81
CA GLY A 32 13.75 -0.83 -15.95
C GLY A 32 14.70 -1.96 -16.34
N ARG A 33 15.52 -2.44 -15.40
CA ARG A 33 16.17 -3.76 -15.50
C ARG A 33 15.40 -4.77 -14.68
N PHE A 34 15.36 -6.01 -15.16
CA PHE A 34 14.83 -7.13 -14.41
C PHE A 34 15.72 -7.39 -13.19
N ASP A 35 15.15 -7.27 -11.99
CA ASP A 35 15.81 -7.55 -10.71
C ASP A 35 14.99 -8.59 -9.95
N ILE A 36 15.62 -9.70 -9.60
CA ILE A 36 14.98 -10.81 -8.91
C ILE A 36 14.40 -10.39 -7.54
N ARG A 37 15.03 -9.43 -6.85
CA ARG A 37 14.53 -8.90 -5.58
C ARG A 37 13.20 -8.16 -5.76
N ARG A 38 13.07 -7.40 -6.85
CA ARG A 38 11.82 -6.70 -7.19
C ARG A 38 10.72 -7.68 -7.59
N LEU A 39 11.10 -8.78 -8.27
CA LEU A 39 10.16 -9.86 -8.58
C LEU A 39 9.60 -10.50 -7.29
N PHE A 40 10.46 -10.92 -6.37
CA PHE A 40 10.02 -11.55 -5.12
C PHE A 40 9.19 -10.60 -4.26
N LEU A 41 9.52 -9.30 -4.23
CA LEU A 41 8.72 -8.30 -3.53
C LEU A 41 7.32 -8.16 -4.16
N ALA A 42 7.24 -8.12 -5.49
CA ALA A 42 5.97 -8.08 -6.21
C ALA A 42 5.14 -9.35 -5.94
N ILE A 43 5.76 -10.53 -6.03
CA ILE A 43 5.09 -11.81 -5.75
C ILE A 43 4.62 -11.88 -4.30
N GLY A 44 5.47 -11.53 -3.33
CA GLY A 44 5.13 -11.53 -1.92
C GLY A 44 3.94 -10.62 -1.62
N SER A 45 3.90 -9.42 -2.23
CA SER A 45 2.75 -8.52 -2.13
C SER A 45 1.49 -9.12 -2.75
N GLY A 46 1.61 -9.76 -3.92
CA GLY A 46 0.50 -10.40 -4.62
C GLY A 46 -0.11 -11.54 -3.80
N ILE A 47 0.73 -12.37 -3.18
CA ILE A 47 0.28 -13.43 -2.26
C ILE A 47 -0.43 -12.83 -1.04
N GLY A 48 0.06 -11.71 -0.49
CA GLY A 48 -0.61 -11.01 0.60
C GLY A 48 -2.04 -10.58 0.25
N TYR A 49 -2.25 -10.04 -0.96
CA TYR A 49 -3.59 -9.68 -1.44
C TYR A 49 -4.50 -10.90 -1.64
N MET A 50 -3.97 -12.05 -2.04
CA MET A 50 -4.76 -13.28 -2.21
C MET A 50 -5.39 -13.73 -0.88
N ILE A 51 -4.71 -13.54 0.25
CA ILE A 51 -5.23 -13.87 1.58
C ILE A 51 -6.43 -12.97 1.92
N ILE A 52 -6.29 -11.66 1.66
CA ILE A 52 -7.37 -10.71 1.90
C ILE A 52 -8.57 -11.03 1.00
N ALA A 53 -8.31 -11.36 -0.27
CA ALA A 53 -9.37 -11.72 -1.21
C ALA A 53 -10.15 -12.97 -0.76
N GLN A 54 -9.49 -13.98 -0.20
CA GLN A 54 -10.15 -15.16 0.37
C GLN A 54 -11.04 -14.80 1.57
N LEU A 55 -10.55 -13.96 2.48
CA LEU A 55 -11.33 -13.52 3.65
C LEU A 55 -12.58 -12.73 3.21
N VAL A 56 -12.40 -11.83 2.25
CA VAL A 56 -13.49 -11.03 1.69
C VAL A 56 -14.50 -11.92 0.97
N SER A 57 -14.03 -12.87 0.15
CA SER A 57 -14.89 -13.85 -0.53
C SER A 57 -15.72 -14.65 0.46
N GLU A 58 -15.13 -15.09 1.57
CA GLU A 58 -15.85 -15.79 2.63
C GLU A 58 -16.90 -14.91 3.33
N PHE A 59 -16.54 -13.67 3.63
CA PHE A 59 -17.45 -12.71 4.25
C PHE A 59 -18.66 -12.40 3.34
N ILE A 60 -18.40 -12.20 2.05
CA ILE A 60 -19.42 -11.96 1.02
C ILE A 60 -20.34 -13.18 0.91
N PHE A 61 -19.77 -14.38 0.79
CA PHE A 61 -20.53 -15.61 0.66
C PHE A 61 -21.45 -15.82 1.87
N MET A 62 -20.90 -15.63 3.08
CA MET A 62 -21.66 -15.78 4.30
C MET A 62 -22.77 -14.72 4.45
N ARG A 63 -22.66 -13.53 3.84
CA ARG A 63 -23.61 -12.42 4.01
C ARG A 63 -24.66 -12.29 2.91
N ILE A 64 -24.30 -12.52 1.65
CA ILE A 64 -25.12 -12.13 0.48
C ILE A 64 -25.81 -13.31 -0.18
N HIS A 65 -25.25 -14.52 -0.12
CA HIS A 65 -25.81 -15.63 -0.89
C HIS A 65 -27.17 -16.10 -0.35
N ARG A 66 -28.11 -16.56 -1.19
CA ARG A 66 -29.47 -16.92 -0.74
C ARG A 66 -29.51 -18.25 0.03
N HIS A 67 -28.61 -19.20 -0.29
CA HIS A 67 -28.47 -20.49 0.40
C HIS A 67 -27.43 -20.42 1.55
N ARG A 68 -27.58 -19.45 2.46
CA ARG A 68 -26.62 -19.24 3.58
C ARG A 68 -26.54 -20.43 4.50
N GLU A 69 -27.68 -21.03 4.82
CA GLU A 69 -27.80 -22.09 5.81
C GLU A 69 -27.14 -23.39 5.34
N GLU A 70 -27.26 -23.73 4.06
CA GLU A 70 -26.64 -24.93 3.49
C GLU A 70 -25.11 -24.83 3.46
N PHE A 71 -24.57 -23.65 3.14
CA PHE A 71 -23.13 -23.44 3.15
C PHE A 71 -22.55 -23.37 4.57
N CYS A 72 -23.21 -22.65 5.49
CA CYS A 72 -22.79 -22.59 6.89
C CYS A 72 -22.82 -23.98 7.54
N ARG A 73 -23.80 -24.83 7.23
CA ARG A 73 -23.88 -26.21 7.75
C ARG A 73 -22.71 -27.08 7.25
N ASN A 74 -22.29 -26.90 6.01
CA ASN A 74 -21.21 -27.71 5.43
C ASN A 74 -19.82 -27.24 5.89
N LYS A 75 -19.63 -25.93 6.11
CA LYS A 75 -18.33 -25.38 6.57
C LYS A 75 -18.14 -25.42 8.08
N ILE A 76 -19.19 -25.16 8.87
CA ILE A 76 -19.09 -25.00 10.32
C ILE A 76 -19.64 -26.25 10.99
N LYS A 77 -18.75 -27.15 11.41
CA LYS A 77 -19.11 -28.21 12.35
C LYS A 77 -18.99 -27.66 13.76
N VAL A 78 -20.12 -27.40 14.40
CA VAL A 78 -20.16 -26.98 15.80
C VAL A 78 -19.79 -28.19 16.66
N CYS A 79 -18.50 -28.35 16.93
CA CYS A 79 -18.04 -29.31 17.92
C CYS A 79 -18.34 -28.73 19.30
N SER A 80 -19.28 -29.32 20.02
CA SER A 80 -19.48 -28.99 21.42
C SER A 80 -18.21 -29.32 22.19
N LEU A 81 -17.60 -28.31 22.81
CA LEU A 81 -16.53 -28.54 23.77
C LEU A 81 -17.14 -29.30 24.96
N LYS A 82 -16.92 -30.61 25.03
CA LYS A 82 -17.17 -31.35 26.27
C LYS A 82 -16.28 -30.72 27.34
N LYS A 83 -16.86 -29.99 28.29
CA LYS A 83 -16.16 -29.59 29.53
C LYS A 83 -15.69 -30.88 30.20
N SER A 84 -14.39 -31.16 30.13
CA SER A 84 -13.77 -32.25 30.88
C SER A 84 -13.87 -31.88 32.36
N LYS A 85 -14.68 -32.63 33.13
CA LYS A 85 -14.76 -32.53 34.59
C LYS A 85 -13.38 -32.86 35.17
N LYS A 86 -12.57 -31.85 35.49
CA LYS A 86 -11.36 -31.98 36.30
C LYS A 86 -11.32 -30.94 37.42
N ASP A 87 -12.40 -30.91 38.21
CA ASP A 87 -12.46 -30.24 39.51
C ASP A 87 -12.67 -31.30 40.61
N ARG A 88 -11.73 -32.26 40.74
CA ARG A 88 -11.76 -33.28 41.80
C ARG A 88 -10.39 -33.51 42.47
N SER A 89 -9.46 -32.57 42.35
CA SER A 89 -8.14 -32.66 43.01
C SER A 89 -7.80 -31.41 43.83
N ALA A 90 -8.80 -30.64 44.25
CA ALA A 90 -8.60 -29.41 45.03
C ALA A 90 -9.36 -29.39 46.37
N ASN A 91 -9.86 -30.53 46.88
CA ASN A 91 -10.48 -30.58 48.22
C ASN A 91 -10.36 -31.95 48.89
N THR A 92 -9.19 -32.19 49.48
CA THR A 92 -8.96 -32.99 50.70
C THR A 92 -7.65 -32.40 51.27
N VAL A 93 -7.71 -31.18 51.85
CA VAL A 93 -7.85 -30.87 53.29
C VAL A 93 -6.76 -31.50 54.14
N GLU A 94 -6.01 -30.59 54.77
CA GLU A 94 -5.00 -30.81 55.80
C GLU A 94 -5.56 -31.42 57.10
N TYR A 95 -4.59 -31.86 57.92
CA TYR A 95 -4.63 -32.45 59.28
C TYR A 95 -4.74 -33.98 59.34
#